data_AF-A0A3D3RGN5-F1
#
_entry.id   AF-A0A3D3RGN5-F1
#
_cell.length_a   1.000
_cell.length_b   1.000
_cell.length_c   1.000
_cell.angle_alpha   90.00
_cell.angle_beta   90.00
_cell.angle_gamma   90.00
#
_symmetry.space_group_name_H-M   'P 1'
#
loop_
_entity.id
_entity.type
_entity.pdbx_description
1 polymer ?
#
loop_
_entity_poly.entity_id
_entity_poly.type
_entity_poly.pdbx_seq_one_letter_code
_entity_poly.pdbx_strand_id
1 'polypeptide(L)'
;MLNHSRKQADSASGFLIVLNPSFPSSAYFHVPFCQHRCGYCDFTLVAQKDHLIEAYLDAMAKQMSELGEGIELKTLFLGGGTPTHLSIEQLS
;
A
#
# COMPACT_ATOMS: atom_id res chain seq x y z
N MET A 1 -0.63 -32.63 42.78
CA MET A 1 -0.44 -31.23 43.22
C MET A 1 -1.62 -30.42 42.70
N LEU A 2 -2.12 -29.52 43.54
CA LEU A 2 -3.48 -29.00 43.59
C LEU A 2 -4.05 -28.40 42.28
N ASN A 3 -5.25 -28.89 41.96
CA ASN A 3 -6.41 -28.21 41.36
C ASN A 3 -6.46 -26.68 41.59
N HIS A 4 -6.82 -25.87 40.59
CA HIS A 4 -7.99 -24.97 40.65
C HIS A 4 -8.18 -24.10 39.40
N SER A 5 -9.35 -24.25 38.78
CA SER A 5 -10.04 -23.25 37.97
C SER A 5 -10.00 -21.84 38.57
N ARG A 6 -9.93 -20.83 37.70
CA ARG A 6 -10.50 -19.47 37.84
C ARG A 6 -10.10 -18.67 36.59
N LYS A 7 -10.91 -17.86 35.93
CA LYS A 7 -12.34 -17.56 35.95
C LYS A 7 -12.54 -16.61 34.76
N GLN A 8 -13.70 -16.68 34.14
CA GLN A 8 -14.25 -15.68 33.25
C GLN A 8 -14.38 -14.32 33.98
N ALA A 9 -14.00 -13.24 33.32
CA ALA A 9 -14.37 -11.84 33.62
C ALA A 9 -14.04 -11.03 32.36
N ASP A 10 -15.00 -10.83 31.45
CA ASP A 10 -16.02 -9.77 31.43
C ASP A 10 -15.49 -8.38 31.05
N SER A 11 -15.90 -7.98 29.84
CA SER A 11 -16.34 -6.66 29.40
C SER A 11 -15.53 -5.42 29.79
N ALA A 12 -14.75 -4.92 28.83
CA ALA A 12 -14.64 -3.49 28.60
C ALA A 12 -14.43 -3.21 27.11
N SER A 13 -15.36 -2.43 26.57
CA SER A 13 -15.44 -1.87 25.23
C SER A 13 -14.23 -1.04 24.85
N GLY A 14 -13.85 -1.08 23.57
CA GLY A 14 -12.97 -0.12 22.92
C GLY A 14 -11.48 -0.41 23.15
N PHE A 15 -10.71 -0.44 22.06
CA PHE A 15 -9.25 -0.57 22.07
C PHE A 15 -8.71 -2.01 22.24
N LEU A 16 -9.12 -2.94 21.37
CA LEU A 16 -8.15 -3.93 20.87
C LEU A 16 -7.29 -3.19 19.83
N ILE A 17 -6.12 -2.66 20.19
CA ILE A 17 -4.88 -3.43 20.14
C ILE A 17 -4.81 -4.18 18.80
N VAL A 18 -4.70 -3.44 17.69
CA VAL A 18 -3.85 -3.86 16.57
C VAL A 18 -2.40 -3.68 17.04
N LEU A 19 -1.98 -4.50 18.01
CA LEU A 19 -0.57 -4.69 18.31
C LEU A 19 -0.09 -5.91 17.52
N ASN A 20 -0.11 -5.80 16.19
CA ASN A 20 0.92 -6.46 15.39
C ASN A 20 1.99 -5.38 15.13
N PRO A 21 3.04 -5.27 15.98
CA PRO A 21 4.13 -4.31 15.79
C PRO A 21 4.96 -4.55 14.51
N SER A 22 4.56 -5.50 13.67
CA SER A 22 5.27 -5.99 12.49
C SER A 22 4.74 -5.47 11.15
N PHE A 23 3.59 -4.76 11.10
CA PHE A 23 3.11 -4.19 9.84
C PHE A 23 3.69 -2.80 9.59
N PRO A 24 4.16 -2.51 8.37
CA PRO A 24 4.70 -1.20 8.03
C PRO A 24 3.59 -0.14 8.08
N SER A 25 3.87 1.00 8.71
CA SER A 25 2.96 2.15 8.74
C SER A 25 3.13 3.08 7.55
N SER A 26 4.00 2.74 6.60
CA SER A 26 4.27 3.52 5.40
C SER A 26 4.42 2.63 4.18
N ALA A 27 4.04 3.15 3.02
CA ALA A 27 4.20 2.45 1.75
C ALA A 27 4.77 3.40 0.68
N TYR A 28 5.50 2.82 -0.27
CA TYR A 28 5.93 3.49 -1.48
C TYR A 28 5.24 2.85 -2.67
N PHE A 29 4.51 3.65 -3.43
CA PHE A 29 3.88 3.25 -4.68
C PHE A 29 4.72 3.79 -5.84
N HIS A 30 5.32 2.87 -6.57
CA HIS A 30 6.09 3.20 -7.75
C HIS A 30 5.14 3.52 -8.92
N VAL A 31 5.41 4.56 -9.70
CA VAL A 31 4.70 4.88 -10.93
C VAL A 31 5.73 4.86 -12.06
N PRO A 32 5.78 3.80 -12.89
CA PRO A 32 6.86 3.63 -13.85
C PRO A 32 6.65 4.43 -15.14
N PHE A 33 5.66 5.31 -15.25
CA PHE A 33 5.31 5.95 -16.52
C PHE A 33 5.99 7.31 -16.69
N CYS A 34 6.53 7.54 -17.89
CA CYS A 34 7.03 8.84 -18.32
C CYS A 34 6.62 9.12 -19.77
N GLN A 35 6.50 10.40 -20.12
CA GLN A 35 6.33 10.80 -21.51
C GLN A 35 7.57 10.49 -22.37
N HIS A 36 8.77 10.60 -21.81
CA HIS A 36 10.03 10.29 -22.48
C HIS A 36 11.07 9.76 -21.49
N ARG A 37 12.10 9.05 -21.97
CA ARG A 37 13.23 8.59 -21.16
C ARG A 37 14.34 9.63 -21.18
N CYS A 38 14.63 10.24 -20.03
CA CYS A 38 15.78 11.14 -19.89
C CYS A 38 17.08 10.33 -19.87
N GLY A 39 18.15 10.85 -20.50
CA GLY A 39 19.45 10.18 -20.56
C GLY A 39 20.15 10.03 -19.21
N TYR A 40 19.76 10.81 -18.21
CA TYR A 40 20.29 10.76 -16.85
C TYR A 40 19.39 9.99 -15.86
N CYS A 41 18.22 9.50 -16.29
CA CYS A 41 17.25 8.92 -15.37
C CYS A 41 17.63 7.48 -14.99
N ASP A 42 17.77 7.27 -13.68
CA ASP A 42 18.11 5.99 -13.03
C ASP A 42 16.88 5.24 -12.48
N PHE A 43 15.70 5.86 -12.50
CA PHE A 43 14.46 5.17 -12.14
C PHE A 43 14.15 4.05 -13.14
N THR A 44 13.59 2.96 -12.61
CA THR A 44 12.94 1.93 -13.44
C THR A 44 11.68 2.54 -14.02
N LEU A 45 11.59 2.65 -15.34
CA LEU A 45 10.47 3.31 -16.01
C LEU A 45 10.22 2.74 -17.40
N VAL A 46 9.00 2.97 -17.88
CA VAL A 46 8.53 2.75 -19.24
C VAL A 46 8.07 4.09 -19.81
N ALA A 47 8.65 4.47 -20.95
CA ALA A 47 8.32 5.72 -21.63
C ALA A 47 7.38 5.47 -22.82
N GLN A 48 6.43 6.38 -23.05
CA GLN A 48 5.47 6.32 -24.18
C GLN A 48 4.63 5.02 -24.19
N LYS A 49 4.24 4.55 -23.01
CA LYS A 49 3.47 3.32 -22.80
C LYS A 49 2.15 3.57 -22.07
N ASP A 50 1.51 4.70 -22.36
CA ASP A 50 0.30 5.17 -21.66
C ASP A 50 -0.86 4.17 -21.76
N HIS A 51 -0.94 3.39 -22.84
CA HIS A 51 -1.92 2.31 -23.01
C HIS A 51 -1.80 1.18 -21.96
N LEU A 52 -0.72 1.13 -21.19
CA LEU A 52 -0.53 0.16 -20.10
C LEU A 52 -0.93 0.72 -18.73
N ILE A 53 -1.27 2.01 -18.61
CA ILE A 53 -1.56 2.65 -17.33
C ILE A 53 -2.73 1.97 -16.63
N GLU A 54 -3.86 1.79 -17.31
CA GLU A 54 -5.05 1.15 -16.72
C GLU A 54 -4.75 -0.28 -16.26
N ALA A 55 -4.12 -1.08 -17.11
CA ALA A 55 -3.74 -2.45 -16.76
C ALA A 55 -2.77 -2.51 -15.56
N TYR A 56 -1.90 -1.51 -15.42
CA TYR A 56 -1.01 -1.39 -14.27
C TYR A 56 -1.79 -1.06 -12.98
N LEU A 57 -2.70 -0.08 -13.04
CA LEU A 57 -3.52 0.31 -11.89
C LEU A 57 -4.43 -0.84 -11.44
N ASP A 58 -5.04 -1.57 -12.38
CA ASP A 58 -5.82 -2.78 -12.09
C ASP A 58 -4.98 -3.86 -11.38
N ALA A 59 -3.76 -4.12 -11.88
CA ALA A 59 -2.85 -5.09 -11.27
C ALA A 59 -2.44 -4.66 -9.85
N MET A 60 -2.17 -3.38 -9.65
CA MET A 60 -1.83 -2.83 -8.34
C MET A 60 -3.00 -2.90 -7.37
N ALA A 61 -4.21 -2.54 -7.80
CA ALA A 61 -5.42 -2.65 -6.98
C ALA A 61 -5.67 -4.10 -6.54
N LYS A 62 -5.48 -5.05 -7.46
CA LYS A 62 -5.54 -6.48 -7.15
C LYS A 62 -4.49 -6.87 -6.10
N GLN A 63 -3.23 -6.51 -6.27
CA GLN A 63 -2.18 -6.81 -5.28
C GLN A 63 -2.50 -6.20 -3.91
N MET A 64 -3.03 -4.98 -3.87
CA MET A 64 -3.41 -4.33 -2.61
C MET A 64 -4.57 -5.06 -1.92
N SER A 65 -5.52 -5.61 -2.69
CA SER A 65 -6.62 -6.42 -2.13
C SER A 65 -6.15 -7.73 -1.48
N GLU A 66 -4.98 -8.24 -1.89
CA GLU A 66 -4.39 -9.48 -1.37
C GLU A 66 -3.58 -9.25 -0.06
N LEU A 67 -3.27 -8.00 0.31
CA LEU A 67 -2.50 -7.68 1.52
C LEU A 67 -3.26 -7.92 2.85
N GLY A 68 -4.57 -8.18 2.78
CA GLY A 68 -5.42 -8.44 3.94
C GLY A 68 -5.91 -7.17 4.64
N GLU A 69 -6.97 -7.31 5.44
CA GLU A 69 -7.54 -6.21 6.22
C GLU A 69 -6.67 -5.87 7.44
N GLY A 70 -6.77 -4.63 7.94
CA GLY A 70 -6.11 -4.19 9.17
C GLY A 70 -4.74 -3.52 9.00
N ILE A 71 -4.30 -3.27 7.76
CA ILE A 71 -3.14 -2.42 7.47
C ILE A 71 -3.58 -0.96 7.45
N GLU A 72 -3.10 -0.17 8.40
CA GLU A 72 -3.30 1.27 8.43
C GLU A 72 -2.01 1.99 8.04
N LEU A 73 -1.99 2.55 6.82
CA LEU A 73 -0.87 3.35 6.35
C LEU A 73 -1.02 4.80 6.84
N LYS A 74 -0.04 5.27 7.59
CA LYS A 74 0.07 6.68 8.00
C LYS A 74 0.66 7.55 6.90
N THR A 75 1.42 6.95 5.98
CA THR A 75 2.11 7.69 4.92
C THR A 75 2.19 6.85 3.66
N LEU A 76 1.77 7.44 2.54
CA LEU A 76 1.94 6.88 1.21
C LEU A 76 2.86 7.80 0.42
N PHE A 77 3.98 7.26 -0.07
CA PHE A 77 4.90 7.94 -0.94
C PHE A 77 4.64 7.52 -2.39
N LEU A 78 4.50 8.49 -3.29
CA LEU A 78 4.38 8.26 -4.72
C LEU A 78 5.68 8.70 -5.41
N GLY A 79 6.25 7.87 -6.27
CA GLY A 79 7.48 8.22 -6.98
C GLY A 79 7.79 7.29 -8.15
N GLY A 80 8.98 7.42 -8.74
CA GLY A 80 9.41 6.57 -9.86
C GLY A 80 9.66 7.41 -11.10
N GLY A 81 8.98 7.08 -12.20
CA GLY A 81 8.98 7.89 -13.42
C GLY A 81 8.37 9.27 -13.16
N THR A 82 7.10 9.45 -13.52
CA THR A 82 6.41 10.73 -13.32
C THR A 82 5.02 10.44 -12.76
N PRO A 83 4.85 10.40 -11.42
CA PRO A 83 3.53 10.14 -10.82
C PRO A 83 2.43 11.07 -11.35
N THR A 84 2.77 12.33 -11.64
CA THR A 84 1.85 13.33 -12.20
C THR A 84 1.55 13.14 -13.70
N HIS A 85 2.07 12.09 -14.33
CA HIS A 85 1.65 11.66 -15.67
C HIS A 85 0.31 10.91 -15.63
N LEU A 86 -0.05 10.36 -14.46
CA LEU A 86 -1.41 9.87 -14.20
C LEU A 86 -2.39 11.05 -14.08
N SER A 87 -3.65 10.83 -14.46
CA SER A 87 -4.70 11.82 -14.29
C SER A 87 -5.09 11.99 -12.82
N ILE A 88 -5.85 13.05 -12.51
CA ILE A 88 -6.36 13.26 -11.16
C ILE A 88 -7.31 12.13 -10.76
N GLU A 89 -8.14 11.64 -11.68
CA GLU A 89 -9.04 10.51 -11.41
C GLU A 89 -8.29 9.21 -11.11
N GLN A 90 -7.10 9.03 -11.68
CA GLN A 90 -6.25 7.86 -11.43
C GLN A 90 -5.48 7.95 -10.10
N LEU A 91 -5.36 9.15 -9.51
CA LEU A 91 -4.64 9.41 -8.27
C LEU A 91 -5.56 9.56 -7.03
N SER A 92 -6.88 9.61 -7.23
CA SER A 92 -7.89 9.74 -6.18
C SER A 92 -8.25 8.41 -5.55
#